data_AF-A0A553AD20-F1
#
_entry.id   AF-A0A553AD20-F1
#
_cell.length_a   1.000
_cell.length_b   1.000
_cell.length_c   1.000
_cell.angle_alpha   90.00
_cell.angle_beta   90.00
_cell.angle_gamma   90.00
#
_symmetry.space_group_name_H-M   'P 1'
#
loop_
_entity.id
_entity.type
_entity.pdbx_description
1 polymer ?
#
loop_
_entity_poly.entity_id
_entity_poly.type
_entity_poly.pdbx_seq_one_letter_code
_entity_poly.pdbx_strand_id
1 'polypeptide(L)'
;MFNECCEPFINGIRKAPTAETLMRSRYSAYATHAIDYLMETTHPLQRKYYSKSEIKQWATSNIWIQLKVISATEDTVEFQAYFTDGSGKEQMHHEKSAFAFENGSWFYVDGQFY
;
A
#
# COMPACT_ATOMS: atom_id res chain seq x y z
N MET A 1 1.31 1.06 17.89
CA MET A 1 0.58 -0.18 17.51
C MET A 1 -0.19 0.05 16.19
N PHE A 2 -0.83 -0.97 15.59
CA PHE A 2 -1.60 -0.81 14.33
C PHE A 2 -2.69 0.28 14.43
N ASN A 3 -3.38 0.35 15.57
CA ASN A 3 -4.42 1.32 15.91
C ASN A 3 -3.95 2.79 15.96
N GLU A 4 -2.67 3.03 16.26
CA GLU A 4 -2.08 4.37 16.31
C GLU A 4 -1.34 4.74 15.02
N CYS A 5 -1.07 3.75 14.18
CA CYS A 5 -0.26 3.91 12.98
C CYS A 5 -1.10 3.87 11.71
N CYS A 6 -1.77 2.75 11.39
CA CYS A 6 -2.41 2.57 10.08
C CYS A 6 -3.94 2.62 10.16
N GLU A 7 -4.54 2.13 11.25
CA GLU A 7 -6.00 2.07 11.41
C GLU A 7 -6.71 3.41 11.23
N PRO A 8 -6.21 4.56 11.77
CA PRO A 8 -6.89 5.84 11.59
C PRO A 8 -6.90 6.31 10.14
N PHE A 9 -5.91 5.93 9.34
CA PHE A 9 -5.85 6.26 7.92
C PHE A 9 -6.77 5.35 7.12
N ILE A 10 -6.76 4.04 7.40
CA ILE A 10 -7.61 3.05 6.74
C ILE A 10 -9.09 3.35 6.96
N ASN A 11 -9.47 3.77 8.17
CA ASN A 11 -10.85 4.11 8.52
C ASN A 11 -11.24 5.55 8.13
N GLY A 12 -10.36 6.31 7.46
CA GLY A 12 -10.64 7.67 7.03
C GLY A 12 -10.71 8.72 8.14
N ILE A 13 -10.27 8.39 9.36
CA ILE A 13 -10.25 9.30 10.52
C ILE A 13 -9.19 10.38 10.34
N ARG A 14 -8.06 10.04 9.73
CA ARG A 14 -6.95 10.96 9.41
C ARG A 14 -6.46 10.72 8.00
N LYS A 15 -5.73 11.70 7.47
CA LYS A 15 -4.98 11.56 6.21
C LYS A 15 -3.52 11.23 6.52
N ALA A 16 -2.91 10.38 5.70
CA ALA A 16 -1.48 10.10 5.81
C ALA A 16 -0.68 11.41 5.62
N PRO A 17 0.22 11.78 6.54
CA PRO A 17 0.98 13.03 6.45
C PRO A 17 2.14 12.97 5.45
N THR A 18 2.63 11.77 5.12
CA THR A 18 3.79 11.57 4.23
C THR A 18 3.54 10.40 3.27
N ALA A 19 4.28 10.37 2.16
CA ALA A 19 4.30 9.25 1.22
C ALA A 19 4.63 7.91 1.91
N GLU A 20 5.64 7.90 2.80
CA GLU A 20 5.97 6.71 3.60
C GLU A 20 4.80 6.24 4.48
N THR A 21 4.11 7.18 5.14
CA THR A 21 2.95 6.82 5.97
C THR A 21 1.83 6.23 5.13
N LEU A 22 1.61 6.78 3.92
CA LEU A 22 0.65 6.24 2.98
C LEU A 22 1.06 4.83 2.51
N MET A 23 2.32 4.62 2.17
CA MET A 23 2.83 3.32 1.76
C MET A 23 2.60 2.27 2.86
N ARG A 24 2.97 2.57 4.11
CA ARG A 24 2.79 1.67 5.25
C ARG A 24 1.33 1.33 5.51
N SER A 25 0.44 2.32 5.45
CA SER A 25 -1.00 2.11 5.63
C SER A 25 -1.62 1.33 4.47
N ARG A 26 -1.16 1.52 3.22
CA ARG A 26 -1.55 0.67 2.08
C ARG A 26 -1.09 -0.78 2.25
N TYR A 27 0.13 -1.02 2.70
CA TYR A 27 0.59 -2.37 3.05
C TYR A 27 -0.31 -3.01 4.11
N SER A 28 -0.62 -2.28 5.18
CA SER A 28 -1.55 -2.80 6.21
C SER A 28 -2.95 -3.04 5.67
N ALA A 29 -3.43 -2.23 4.72
CA ALA A 29 -4.72 -2.43 4.06
C ALA A 29 -4.76 -3.69 3.20
N TYR A 30 -3.64 -4.11 2.59
CA TYR A 30 -3.55 -5.44 1.98
C TYR A 30 -3.69 -6.54 3.03
N ALA A 31 -2.99 -6.43 4.16
CA ALA A 31 -3.05 -7.41 5.24
C ALA A 31 -4.43 -7.49 5.94
N THR A 32 -5.17 -6.39 5.99
CA THR A 32 -6.52 -6.33 6.60
C THR A 32 -7.66 -6.39 5.58
N HIS A 33 -7.34 -6.56 4.30
CA HIS A 33 -8.29 -6.58 3.19
C HIS A 33 -9.17 -5.31 3.07
N ALA A 34 -8.64 -4.15 3.44
CA ALA A 34 -9.31 -2.85 3.29
C ALA A 34 -9.19 -2.34 1.84
N ILE A 35 -9.88 -3.03 0.92
CA ILE A 35 -9.72 -2.81 -0.53
C ILE A 35 -10.22 -1.43 -0.98
N ASP A 36 -11.27 -0.91 -0.34
CA ASP A 36 -11.79 0.43 -0.66
C ASP A 36 -10.74 1.50 -0.38
N TYR A 37 -10.03 1.40 0.75
CA TYR A 37 -8.92 2.29 1.07
C TYR A 37 -7.80 2.23 0.03
N LEU A 38 -7.46 1.03 -0.48
CA LEU A 38 -6.46 0.86 -1.55
C LEU A 38 -6.88 1.57 -2.84
N MET A 39 -8.17 1.51 -3.21
CA MET A 39 -8.70 2.19 -4.39
C MET A 39 -8.73 3.71 -4.20
N GLU A 40 -9.19 4.18 -3.05
CA GLU A 40 -9.30 5.60 -2.72
C GLU A 40 -7.94 6.29 -2.67
N THR A 41 -6.92 5.59 -2.17
CA THR A 41 -5.55 6.11 -2.10
C THR A 41 -4.70 5.86 -3.34
N THR A 42 -5.25 5.20 -4.36
CA THR A 42 -4.66 5.17 -5.70
C THR A 42 -5.05 6.44 -6.45
N HIS A 43 -4.10 7.03 -7.17
CA HIS A 43 -4.28 8.28 -7.91
C HIS A 43 -5.45 8.18 -8.90
N PRO A 44 -6.35 9.18 -8.99
CA PRO A 44 -7.55 9.10 -9.83
C PRO A 44 -7.29 8.71 -11.29
N LEU A 45 -6.21 9.22 -11.89
CA LEU A 45 -5.82 8.89 -13.27
C LEU A 45 -5.38 7.42 -13.44
N GLN A 46 -4.94 6.78 -12.36
CA GLN A 46 -4.40 5.43 -12.34
C GLN A 46 -5.45 4.40 -11.96
N ARG A 47 -6.47 4.76 -11.16
CA ARG A 47 -7.54 3.85 -10.69
C ARG A 47 -8.17 2.99 -11.79
N LYS A 48 -8.30 3.52 -13.02
CA LYS A 48 -8.88 2.78 -14.16
C LYS A 48 -8.07 1.55 -14.59
N TYR A 49 -6.79 1.48 -14.22
CA TYR A 49 -5.92 0.34 -14.49
C TYR A 49 -5.92 -0.71 -13.38
N TYR A 50 -6.62 -0.43 -12.27
CA TYR A 50 -6.67 -1.32 -11.11
C TYR A 50 -8.07 -1.93 -10.97
N SER A 51 -8.13 -3.25 -10.94
CA SER A 51 -9.37 -3.97 -10.68
C SER A 51 -9.54 -4.24 -9.19
N LYS A 52 -10.66 -3.79 -8.62
CA LYS A 52 -11.01 -4.06 -7.22
C LYS A 52 -11.05 -5.57 -6.93
N SER A 53 -11.50 -6.39 -7.89
CA SER A 53 -11.56 -7.84 -7.71
C SER A 53 -10.17 -8.48 -7.73
N GLU A 54 -9.26 -8.02 -8.58
CA GLU A 54 -7.88 -8.53 -8.64
C GLU A 54 -7.09 -8.13 -7.38
N ILE A 55 -7.22 -6.87 -6.93
CA ILE A 55 -6.63 -6.42 -5.67
C ILE A 55 -7.16 -7.26 -4.51
N LYS A 56 -8.48 -7.52 -4.46
CA LYS A 56 -9.07 -8.36 -3.42
C LYS A 56 -8.52 -9.77 -3.46
N GLN A 57 -8.45 -10.38 -4.64
CA GLN A 57 -7.90 -11.72 -4.81
C GLN A 57 -6.47 -11.77 -4.29
N TRP A 58 -5.62 -10.85 -4.73
CA TRP A 58 -4.22 -10.78 -4.31
C TRP A 58 -4.09 -10.54 -2.79
N ALA A 59 -4.90 -9.67 -2.21
CA ALA A 59 -4.91 -9.43 -0.77
C ALA A 59 -5.27 -10.69 0.02
N THR A 60 -6.28 -11.45 -0.42
CA THR A 60 -6.78 -12.64 0.30
C THR A 60 -5.98 -13.93 0.02
N SER A 61 -5.25 -13.99 -1.08
CA SER A 61 -4.46 -15.17 -1.47
C SER A 61 -3.06 -15.18 -0.88
N ASN A 62 -2.65 -14.10 -0.21
CA ASN A 62 -1.31 -13.95 0.35
C ASN A 62 -1.37 -13.61 1.84
N ILE A 63 -0.48 -14.20 2.62
CA ILE A 63 -0.28 -13.87 4.03
C ILE A 63 0.85 -12.86 4.11
N TRP A 64 0.53 -11.61 4.44
CA TRP A 64 1.50 -10.54 4.56
C TRP A 64 2.27 -10.64 5.87
N ILE A 65 3.59 -10.80 5.77
CA ILE A 65 4.47 -11.10 6.92
C ILE A 65 5.12 -9.82 7.43
N GLN A 66 5.82 -9.12 6.55
CA GLN A 66 6.65 -7.99 6.93
C GLN A 66 6.77 -6.96 5.80
N LEU A 67 6.81 -5.69 6.20
CA LEU A 67 7.23 -4.59 5.34
C LEU A 67 8.55 -4.04 5.84
N LYS A 68 9.53 -3.93 4.94
CA LYS A 68 10.80 -3.26 5.19
C LYS A 68 10.96 -2.09 4.23
N VAL A 69 10.90 -0.86 4.75
CA VAL A 69 11.22 0.34 3.98
C VAL A 69 12.74 0.44 3.85
N ILE A 70 13.24 0.55 2.62
CA ILE A 70 14.66 0.71 2.29
C ILE A 70 15.02 2.20 2.27
N SER A 71 14.23 3.00 1.56
CA SER A 71 14.43 4.44 1.45
C SER A 71 13.09 5.16 1.25
N ALA A 72 13.01 6.40 1.71
CA ALA A 72 11.85 7.25 1.49
C ALA A 72 12.31 8.68 1.21
N THR A 73 11.74 9.28 0.16
CA THR A 73 11.82 10.73 -0.12
C THR A 73 10.47 11.38 0.21
N GLU A 74 10.30 12.64 -0.17
CA GLU A 74 9.01 13.32 -0.05
C GLU A 74 7.90 12.58 -0.81
N ASP A 75 8.22 12.07 -2.00
CA ASP A 75 7.28 11.56 -3.01
C ASP A 75 7.58 10.13 -3.47
N THR A 76 8.64 9.48 -3.00
CA THR A 76 8.96 8.09 -3.37
C THR A 76 9.26 7.24 -2.15
N VAL A 77 8.91 5.95 -2.22
CA VAL A 77 9.20 4.99 -1.16
C VAL A 77 9.67 3.69 -1.79
N GLU A 78 10.87 3.27 -1.46
CA GLU A 78 11.43 1.98 -1.83
C GLU A 78 11.31 1.01 -0.66
N PHE A 79 10.81 -0.19 -0.91
CA PHE A 79 10.54 -1.17 0.12
C PHE A 79 10.62 -2.62 -0.38
N GLN A 80 10.69 -3.52 0.59
CA GLN A 80 10.55 -4.95 0.42
C GLN A 80 9.33 -5.42 1.21
N ALA A 81 8.35 -6.00 0.51
CA ALA A 81 7.17 -6.61 1.11
C ALA A 81 7.29 -8.13 1.08
N TYR A 82 7.29 -8.75 2.25
CA TYR A 82 7.43 -10.19 2.44
C TYR A 82 6.06 -10.79 2.69
N PHE A 83 5.73 -11.85 1.96
CA PHE A 83 4.47 -12.56 2.10
C PHE A 83 4.63 -14.05 1.81
N THR A 84 3.71 -14.86 2.33
CA THR A 84 3.55 -16.25 1.91
C THR A 84 2.46 -16.31 0.84
N ASP A 85 2.76 -16.90 -0.31
CA ASP A 85 1.77 -17.09 -1.36
C ASP A 85 0.78 -18.23 -1.06
N GLY A 86 -0.24 -18.39 -1.91
CA GLY A 86 -1.27 -19.43 -1.74
C GLY A 86 -0.74 -20.87 -1.78
N SER A 87 0.52 -21.09 -2.20
CA SER A 87 1.19 -22.39 -2.16
C SER A 87 1.95 -22.65 -0.84
N GLY A 88 1.98 -21.67 0.06
CA GLY A 88 2.74 -21.74 1.30
C GLY A 88 4.21 -21.34 1.15
N LYS A 89 4.61 -20.78 -0.01
CA LYS A 89 6.00 -20.39 -0.26
C LYS A 89 6.23 -18.93 0.12
N GLU A 90 7.35 -18.66 0.77
CA GLU A 90 7.79 -17.31 1.07
C GLU A 90 8.23 -16.58 -0.20
N GLN A 91 7.75 -15.35 -0.35
CA GLN A 91 7.98 -14.45 -1.46
C GLN A 91 8.39 -13.08 -0.92
N MET A 92 9.11 -12.32 -1.74
CA MET A 92 9.51 -10.96 -1.45
C MET A 92 9.34 -10.11 -2.70
N HIS A 93 8.59 -9.02 -2.58
CA HIS A 93 8.46 -8.01 -3.63
C HIS A 93 9.31 -6.80 -3.27
N HIS A 94 10.27 -6.46 -4.14
CA HIS A 94 11.06 -5.24 -4.02
C HIS A 94 10.51 -4.22 -5.03
N GLU A 95 9.97 -3.13 -4.50
CA GLU A 95 9.34 -2.07 -5.30
C GLU A 95 9.83 -0.69 -4.85
N LYS A 96 9.95 0.23 -5.80
CA LYS A 96 10.00 1.67 -5.57
C LYS A 96 8.74 2.34 -6.09
N SER A 97 7.88 2.77 -5.18
CA SER A 97 6.63 3.45 -5.50
C SER A 97 6.80 4.97 -5.55
N ALA A 98 6.05 5.60 -6.47
CA ALA A 98 5.90 7.04 -6.58
C ALA A 98 4.53 7.49 -6.05
N PHE A 99 4.51 8.66 -5.41
CA PHE A 99 3.35 9.25 -4.77
C PHE A 99 3.20 10.72 -5.17
N ALA A 100 1.96 11.18 -5.24
CA ALA A 100 1.63 12.58 -5.50
C ALA A 100 0.81 13.16 -4.35
N PHE A 101 1.11 14.38 -3.94
CA PHE A 101 0.31 15.12 -2.96
C PHE A 101 -0.61 16.11 -3.67
N GLU A 102 -1.92 15.87 -3.59
CA GLU A 102 -2.94 16.71 -4.24
C GLU A 102 -4.10 16.95 -3.29
N ASN A 103 -4.63 18.18 -3.26
CA ASN A 103 -5.81 18.53 -2.46
C ASN A 103 -5.70 18.12 -0.98
N GLY A 104 -4.49 18.24 -0.42
CA GLY A 104 -4.22 17.87 0.97
C GLY A 104 -4.18 16.37 1.22
N SER A 105 -3.90 15.52 0.22
CA SER A 105 -3.87 14.06 0.34
C SER A 105 -2.78 13.44 -0.54
N TRP A 106 -2.10 12.43 0.00
CA TRP A 106 -1.18 11.61 -0.78
C TRP A 106 -1.92 10.55 -1.57
N PHE A 107 -1.44 10.26 -2.77
CA PHE A 107 -1.94 9.21 -3.65
C PHE A 107 -0.80 8.39 -4.21
N TYR A 108 -0.98 7.07 -4.28
CA TYR A 108 -0.10 6.16 -5.00
C TYR A 108 -0.28 6.35 -6.51
N VAL A 109 0.82 6.57 -7.23
CA VAL A 109 0.81 6.84 -8.68
C VAL A 109 1.25 5.61 -9.46
N ASP A 110 2.44 5.08 -9.17
CA ASP A 110 3.02 3.96 -9.90
C ASP A 110 4.12 3.29 -9.08
N GLY A 111 4.59 2.12 -9.53
CA GLY A 111 5.61 1.31 -8.90
C GLY A 111 6.61 0.74 -9.89
N GLN A 112 7.91 0.90 -9.61
CA GLN A 112 8.98 0.21 -10.33
C GLN A 112 9.38 -1.04 -9.56
N PHE A 113 9.32 -2.19 -10.24
CA PHE A 113 9.69 -3.50 -9.68
C PHE A 113 11.15 -3.84 -10.02
N TYR A 114 11.85 -4.45 -9.06
CA TYR A 114 13.23 -4.93 -9.22
C TYR A 114 13.30 -6.46 -9.37
#